data_AF-A0A1M3L313-F1
#
_entry.id   AF-A0A1M3L313-F1
#
_cell.length_a   1.000
_cell.length_b   1.000
_cell.length_c   1.000
_cell.angle_alpha   90.00
_cell.angle_beta   90.00
_cell.angle_gamma   90.00
#
_symmetry.space_group_name_H-M   'P 1'
#
loop_
_entity.id
_entity.type
_entity.pdbx_description
1 polymer ?
#
loop_
_entity_poly.entity_id
_entity_poly.type
_entity_poly.pdbx_seq_one_letter_code
_entity_poly.pdbx_strand_id
1 'polypeptide(L)'
;MVYLFKIRELCEKKGVSMKQAASDLGMTEQSLHKLIKANSTKIDTLLTIADYFKVEPAYFFDSHSGDTNQYVRIKKEEFSGLIKKVLAYSIHGFGLIKLEWNNNEQKFNTYFDILDKQYVPTGEDLEYISAILERKIELTNNTNPKDISKLLMTKDEFNFTSAYYYSIKKGQAQEELQKLSSFIDKHNIPVTESIKRDIRELNDKIKHYESKSIIGTNK
;
A
#
# COMPACT_ATOMS: atom_id res chain seq x y z
N MET A 1 -30.87 -3.45 10.40
CA MET A 1 -30.33 -2.67 11.55
C MET A 1 -30.58 -1.21 11.24
N VAL A 2 -30.97 -0.38 12.22
CA VAL A 2 -31.25 1.06 11.98
C VAL A 2 -29.98 1.87 12.27
N TYR A 3 -29.76 2.96 11.55
CA TYR A 3 -28.58 3.82 11.62
C TYR A 3 -28.99 5.27 11.92
N LEU A 4 -29.40 5.54 13.16
CA LEU A 4 -29.91 6.86 13.56
C LEU A 4 -28.81 7.92 13.68
N PHE A 5 -27.53 7.53 13.68
CA PHE A 5 -26.42 8.49 13.60
C PHE A 5 -26.48 9.36 12.34
N LYS A 6 -27.09 8.85 11.25
CA LYS A 6 -27.26 9.57 9.99
C LYS A 6 -28.10 10.85 10.11
N ILE A 7 -28.84 11.03 11.20
CA ILE A 7 -29.53 12.29 11.52
C ILE A 7 -28.52 13.45 11.61
N ARG A 8 -27.33 13.20 12.18
CA ARG A 8 -26.28 14.24 12.27
C ARG A 8 -25.76 14.63 10.90
N GLU A 9 -25.53 13.65 10.03
CA GLU A 9 -25.10 13.88 8.65
C GLU A 9 -26.13 14.71 7.89
N LEU A 10 -27.42 14.45 8.10
CA LEU A 10 -28.50 15.20 7.45
C LEU A 10 -28.60 16.65 7.97
N CYS A 11 -28.39 16.87 9.27
CA CYS A 11 -28.27 18.21 9.85
C CYS A 11 -27.12 19.00 9.19
N GLU A 12 -25.94 18.37 9.07
CA GLU A 12 -24.77 18.98 8.42
C GLU A 12 -25.03 19.28 6.93
N LYS A 13 -25.55 18.32 6.17
CA LYS A 13 -25.84 18.48 4.73
C LYS A 13 -26.86 19.59 4.46
N LYS A 14 -27.83 19.79 5.36
CA LYS A 14 -28.85 20.83 5.23
C LYS A 14 -28.49 22.16 5.90
N GLY A 15 -27.33 22.26 6.55
CA GLY A 15 -26.93 23.46 7.28
C GLY A 15 -27.84 23.78 8.47
N VAL A 16 -28.47 22.77 9.07
CA VAL A 16 -29.41 22.91 10.20
C VAL A 16 -28.73 22.45 11.49
N SER A 17 -28.86 23.20 12.57
CA SER A 17 -28.35 22.78 13.87
C SER A 17 -29.20 21.65 14.47
N MET A 18 -28.58 20.78 15.29
CA MET A 18 -29.30 19.72 16.02
C MET A 18 -30.46 20.28 16.87
N LYS A 19 -30.26 21.45 17.47
CA LYS A 19 -31.27 22.16 18.25
C LYS A 19 -32.46 22.59 17.38
N GLN A 20 -32.19 23.15 16.20
CA GLN A 20 -33.23 23.56 15.26
C GLN A 20 -34.00 22.34 14.73
N ALA A 21 -33.29 21.29 14.30
CA ALA A 21 -33.92 20.06 13.83
C ALA A 21 -34.81 19.42 14.91
N ALA A 22 -34.35 19.38 16.16
CA ALA A 22 -35.15 18.87 17.27
C ALA A 22 -36.44 19.70 17.47
N SER A 23 -36.31 21.03 17.46
CA SER A 23 -37.45 21.94 17.58
C SER A 23 -38.47 21.74 16.47
N ASP A 24 -38.01 21.63 15.22
CA ASP A 24 -38.88 21.44 14.05
C ASP A 24 -39.57 20.06 14.05
N LEU A 25 -38.90 19.05 14.61
CA LEU A 25 -39.43 17.71 14.82
C LEU A 25 -40.34 17.59 16.05
N GLY A 26 -40.59 18.69 16.77
CA GLY A 26 -41.45 18.73 17.95
C GLY A 26 -40.86 17.99 19.17
N MET A 27 -39.54 17.90 19.29
CA MET A 27 -38.86 17.24 20.41
C MET A 27 -37.72 18.07 20.99
N THR A 28 -37.24 17.69 22.18
CA THR A 28 -36.07 18.36 22.76
C THR A 28 -34.77 17.89 22.10
N GLU A 29 -33.77 18.77 22.04
CA GLU A 29 -32.42 18.42 21.58
C GLU A 29 -31.85 17.22 22.35
N GLN A 30 -32.10 17.14 23.65
CA GLN A 30 -31.70 16.00 24.49
C GLN A 30 -32.39 14.70 24.07
N SER A 31 -33.69 14.74 23.72
CA SER A 31 -34.43 13.58 23.23
C SER A 31 -33.87 13.08 21.90
N LEU A 32 -33.54 13.99 20.99
CA LEU A 32 -32.93 13.65 19.70
C LEU A 32 -31.53 13.03 19.87
N HIS A 33 -30.71 13.56 20.78
CA HIS A 33 -29.43 12.95 21.13
C HIS A 33 -29.56 11.55 21.75
N LYS A 34 -30.56 11.34 22.62
CA LYS A 34 -30.84 10.03 23.21
C LYS A 34 -31.23 9.01 22.15
N LEU A 35 -32.09 9.38 21.21
CA LEU A 35 -32.51 8.54 20.09
C LEU A 35 -31.31 8.10 19.25
N ILE A 36 -30.42 9.03 18.90
CA ILE A 36 -29.20 8.74 18.14
C ILE A 36 -28.28 7.79 18.92
N LYS A 37 -28.08 8.05 20.22
CA LYS A 37 -27.18 7.26 21.06
C LYS A 37 -27.72 5.86 21.34
N ALA A 38 -29.02 5.74 21.59
CA ALA A 38 -29.69 4.45 21.81
C ALA A 38 -29.89 3.66 20.51
N ASN A 39 -29.74 4.32 19.36
CA ASN A 39 -29.94 3.77 18.03
C ASN A 39 -31.28 3.01 17.90
N SER A 40 -32.31 3.52 18.56
CA SER A 40 -33.63 2.93 18.65
C SER A 40 -34.69 4.03 18.68
N THR A 41 -35.79 3.82 17.97
CA THR A 41 -36.92 4.74 17.90
C THR A 41 -38.18 4.01 17.43
N LYS A 42 -39.34 4.66 17.58
CA LYS A 42 -40.60 4.21 16.98
C LYS A 42 -40.60 4.47 15.48
N ILE A 43 -41.28 3.60 14.73
CA ILE A 43 -41.40 3.74 13.26
C ILE A 43 -42.00 5.10 12.88
N ASP A 44 -43.06 5.54 13.57
CA ASP A 44 -43.70 6.83 13.29
C ASP A 44 -42.72 8.00 13.41
N THR A 45 -41.89 8.00 14.45
CA THR A 45 -40.86 9.02 14.67
C THR A 45 -39.79 8.97 13.57
N LEU A 46 -39.40 7.77 13.12
CA LEU A 46 -38.46 7.62 12.00
C LEU A 46 -39.05 8.20 10.70
N LEU A 47 -40.34 7.96 10.43
CA LEU A 47 -41.04 8.52 9.28
C LEU A 47 -41.11 10.05 9.34
N THR A 48 -41.38 10.63 10.51
CA THR A 48 -41.37 12.09 10.70
C THR A 48 -39.98 12.68 10.44
N ILE A 49 -38.92 12.01 10.93
CA ILE A 49 -37.53 12.43 10.70
C ILE A 49 -37.18 12.34 9.21
N ALA A 50 -37.57 11.24 8.54
CA ALA A 50 -37.33 11.05 7.12
C ALA A 50 -38.03 12.14 6.28
N ASP A 51 -39.29 12.46 6.59
CA ASP A 51 -40.04 13.51 5.89
C ASP A 51 -39.45 14.91 6.13
N TYR A 52 -39.04 15.23 7.36
CA TYR A 52 -38.35 16.49 7.65
C TYR A 52 -37.08 16.65 6.82
N PHE A 53 -36.27 15.59 6.74
CA PHE A 53 -35.06 15.61 5.93
C PHE A 53 -35.29 15.32 4.45
N LYS A 54 -36.53 15.10 4.00
CA LYS A 54 -36.87 14.77 2.61
C LYS A 54 -36.04 13.61 2.06
N VAL A 55 -35.87 12.57 2.88
CA VAL A 55 -35.20 11.32 2.52
C VAL A 55 -36.17 10.15 2.64
N GLU A 56 -35.95 9.07 1.90
CA GLU A 56 -36.73 7.86 2.11
C GLU A 56 -36.42 7.23 3.47
N PRO A 57 -37.40 6.62 4.16
CA PRO A 57 -37.15 5.92 5.44
C PRO A 57 -36.07 4.83 5.32
N ALA A 58 -35.94 4.20 4.14
CA ALA A 58 -34.91 3.22 3.81
C ALA A 58 -33.48 3.76 4.01
N TYR A 59 -33.27 5.08 3.93
CA TYR A 59 -31.98 5.73 4.19
C TYR A 59 -31.40 5.38 5.56
N PHE A 60 -32.24 5.18 6.57
CA PHE A 60 -31.81 4.80 7.93
C PHE A 60 -31.58 3.29 8.11
N PHE A 61 -31.93 2.47 7.12
CA PHE A 61 -31.71 1.02 7.16
C PHE A 61 -30.56 0.57 6.26
N ASP A 62 -30.19 1.38 5.28
CA ASP A 62 -29.01 1.12 4.47
C ASP A 62 -27.74 1.35 5.31
N SER A 63 -26.85 0.37 5.35
CA SER A 63 -25.51 0.55 5.95
C SER A 63 -24.65 1.51 5.15
N HIS A 64 -25.04 1.82 3.91
CA HIS A 64 -24.37 2.75 3.04
C HIS A 64 -25.09 4.10 3.17
N SER A 65 -24.45 5.05 3.85
CA SER A 65 -24.78 6.47 3.72
C SER A 65 -24.68 6.84 2.24
N GLY A 66 -25.83 7.11 1.63
CA GLY A 66 -25.88 7.81 0.35
C GLY A 66 -25.07 9.10 0.48
N ASP A 67 -24.00 9.18 -0.32
CA ASP A 67 -23.00 10.23 -0.33
C ASP A 67 -22.17 10.41 0.95
N THR A 68 -21.40 9.37 1.27
CA THR A 68 -19.99 9.50 1.65
C THR A 68 -19.21 8.39 0.97
N ASN A 69 -18.86 8.56 -0.31
CA ASN A 69 -17.55 8.06 -0.67
C ASN A 69 -16.59 8.82 0.24
N GLN A 70 -16.11 8.15 1.27
CA GLN A 70 -15.02 8.57 2.13
C GLN A 70 -13.76 8.53 1.26
N TYR A 71 -13.73 9.38 0.24
CA TYR A 71 -12.60 9.53 -0.65
C TYR A 71 -11.49 10.12 0.19
N VAL A 72 -10.41 9.37 0.33
CA VAL A 72 -9.15 9.96 0.76
C VAL A 72 -8.76 10.96 -0.34
N ARG A 73 -8.86 12.26 -0.06
CA ARG A 73 -8.39 13.30 -0.99
C ARG A 73 -6.88 13.37 -0.88
N ILE A 74 -6.21 12.82 -1.88
CA ILE A 74 -4.75 12.81 -1.99
C ILE A 74 -4.33 13.77 -3.08
N LYS A 75 -3.25 14.51 -2.86
CA LYS A 75 -2.67 15.36 -3.91
C LYS A 75 -2.18 14.48 -5.07
N LYS A 76 -2.39 14.94 -6.31
CA LYS A 76 -1.99 14.18 -7.51
C LYS A 76 -0.49 13.84 -7.47
N GLU A 77 0.33 14.76 -6.97
CA GLU A 77 1.77 14.62 -6.85
C GLU A 77 2.15 13.51 -5.86
N GLU A 78 1.43 13.42 -4.75
CA GLU A 78 1.65 12.41 -3.71
C GLU A 78 1.24 11.01 -4.21
N PHE A 79 0.08 10.91 -4.86
CA PHE A 79 -0.37 9.66 -5.47
C PHE A 79 0.58 9.19 -6.60
N SER A 80 1.02 10.11 -7.44
CA SER A 80 1.99 9.81 -8.50
C SER A 80 3.35 9.40 -7.92
N GLY A 81 3.77 10.04 -6.83
CA GLY A 81 4.98 9.66 -6.09
C GLY A 81 4.89 8.24 -5.53
N LEU A 82 3.74 7.85 -4.97
CA LEU A 82 3.51 6.49 -4.50
C LEU A 82 3.58 5.47 -5.63
N ILE A 83 2.93 5.75 -6.77
CA ILE A 83 2.97 4.86 -7.95
C ILE A 83 4.42 4.70 -8.43
N LYS A 84 5.17 5.81 -8.55
CA LYS A 84 6.60 5.76 -8.93
C LYS A 84 7.40 4.86 -8.00
N LYS A 85 7.19 5.00 -6.68
CA LYS A 85 7.86 4.17 -5.68
C LYS A 85 7.52 2.69 -5.82
N VAL A 86 6.24 2.35 -5.91
CA VAL A 86 5.79 0.95 -6.06
C VAL A 86 6.40 0.33 -7.32
N LEU A 87 6.32 1.03 -8.46
CA LEU A 87 6.92 0.56 -9.71
C LEU A 87 8.43 0.38 -9.58
N ALA A 88 9.14 1.37 -9.03
CA ALA A 88 10.59 1.31 -8.90
C ALA A 88 11.05 0.16 -8.00
N TYR A 89 10.39 -0.01 -6.85
CA TYR A 89 10.67 -1.09 -5.93
C TYR A 89 10.39 -2.46 -6.56
N SER A 90 9.27 -2.62 -7.27
CA SER A 90 8.96 -3.86 -8.00
C SER A 90 9.96 -4.20 -9.09
N ILE A 91 10.41 -3.20 -9.85
CA ILE A 91 11.48 -3.38 -10.85
C ILE A 91 12.79 -3.79 -10.17
N HIS A 92 13.07 -3.26 -8.98
CA HIS A 92 14.26 -3.61 -8.20
C HIS A 92 14.17 -4.97 -7.48
N GLY A 93 13.03 -5.65 -7.54
CA GLY A 93 12.80 -6.95 -6.92
C GLY A 93 12.10 -6.90 -5.56
N PHE A 94 11.33 -5.85 -5.29
CA PHE A 94 10.55 -5.71 -4.07
C PHE A 94 9.04 -5.72 -4.35
N GLY A 95 8.30 -6.52 -3.59
CA GLY A 95 6.84 -6.58 -3.64
C GLY A 95 6.24 -5.72 -2.54
N LEU A 96 5.23 -4.92 -2.88
CA LEU A 96 4.43 -4.25 -1.86
C LEU A 96 3.64 -5.31 -1.09
N ILE A 97 3.92 -5.46 0.20
CA ILE A 97 3.19 -6.39 1.07
C ILE A 97 2.03 -5.69 1.76
N LYS A 98 2.22 -4.42 2.12
CA LYS A 98 1.22 -3.69 2.90
C LYS A 98 1.25 -2.20 2.56
N LEU A 99 0.06 -1.65 2.44
CA LEU A 99 -0.17 -0.21 2.29
C LEU A 99 -1.11 0.22 3.40
N GLU A 100 -0.67 1.14 4.25
CA GLU A 100 -1.48 1.65 5.36
C GLU A 100 -1.59 3.17 5.29
N TRP A 101 -2.82 3.68 5.43
CA TRP A 101 -3.04 5.12 5.49
C TRP A 101 -2.78 5.64 6.91
N ASN A 102 -1.92 6.64 7.04
CA ASN A 102 -1.69 7.34 8.30
C ASN A 102 -2.58 8.59 8.37
N ASN A 103 -3.64 8.56 9.17
CA ASN A 103 -4.56 9.68 9.37
C ASN A 103 -3.90 10.93 9.98
N ASN A 104 -2.85 10.78 10.78
CA ASN A 104 -2.21 11.93 11.44
C ASN A 104 -1.29 12.68 10.47
N GLU A 105 -0.54 11.94 9.67
CA GLU A 105 0.43 12.49 8.71
C GLU A 105 -0.18 12.71 7.31
N GLN A 106 -1.41 12.24 7.10
CA GLN A 106 -2.13 12.29 5.81
C GLN A 106 -1.30 11.72 4.65
N LYS A 107 -0.64 10.58 4.88
CA LYS A 107 0.22 9.91 3.90
C LYS A 107 0.11 8.39 3.99
N PHE A 108 0.56 7.69 2.95
CA PHE A 108 0.68 6.24 2.99
C PHE A 108 2.01 5.77 3.59
N ASN A 109 1.91 4.83 4.53
CA ASN A 109 3.00 3.97 4.95
C ASN A 109 3.05 2.75 4.02
N THR A 110 4.21 2.51 3.42
CA THR A 110 4.43 1.40 2.49
C THR A 110 5.42 0.42 3.09
N TYR A 111 5.08 -0.87 2.99
CA TYR A 111 5.91 -1.96 3.46
C TYR A 111 6.20 -2.90 2.29
N PHE A 112 7.49 -3.14 2.04
CA PHE A 112 7.97 -3.96 0.94
C PHE A 112 8.77 -5.14 1.46
N ASP A 113 8.76 -6.21 0.69
CA ASP A 113 9.62 -7.38 0.91
C ASP A 113 10.26 -7.80 -0.40
N ILE A 114 11.28 -8.64 -0.34
CA ILE A 114 12.07 -9.04 -1.50
C ILE A 114 11.40 -10.22 -2.21
N LEU A 115 11.13 -10.04 -3.49
CA LEU A 115 10.60 -11.08 -4.35
C LEU A 115 11.71 -12.00 -4.85
N ASP A 116 11.31 -13.22 -5.24
CA ASP A 116 12.20 -14.16 -5.91
C ASP A 116 12.56 -13.73 -7.34
N LYS A 117 11.69 -12.92 -7.95
CA LYS A 117 11.86 -12.41 -9.31
C LYS A 117 11.70 -10.90 -9.35
N GLN A 118 12.58 -10.25 -10.10
CA GLN A 118 12.46 -8.85 -10.45
C GLN A 118 11.39 -8.69 -11.52
N TYR A 119 10.56 -7.66 -11.38
CA TYR A 119 9.63 -7.29 -12.44
C TYR A 119 10.39 -6.62 -13.59
N VAL A 120 10.08 -7.03 -14.81
CA VAL A 120 10.67 -6.47 -16.03
C VAL A 120 9.56 -5.71 -16.77
N PRO A 121 9.65 -4.37 -16.88
CA PRO A 121 8.63 -3.57 -17.55
C PRO A 121 8.45 -3.96 -19.02
N THR A 122 7.19 -3.95 -19.47
CA THR A 122 6.81 -4.13 -20.88
C THR A 122 6.73 -2.80 -21.62
N GLY A 123 6.45 -2.83 -22.93
CA GLY A 123 6.26 -1.62 -23.74
C GLY A 123 5.14 -0.71 -23.21
N GLU A 124 4.00 -1.29 -22.86
CA GLU A 124 2.85 -0.55 -22.31
C GLU A 124 3.18 0.11 -20.96
N ASP A 125 3.94 -0.60 -20.11
CA ASP A 125 4.37 -0.05 -18.82
C ASP A 125 5.28 1.17 -19.00
N LEU A 126 6.09 1.20 -20.06
CA LEU A 126 7.00 2.32 -20.35
C LEU A 126 6.27 3.54 -20.89
N GLU A 127 5.20 3.34 -21.67
CA GLU A 127 4.32 4.42 -22.11
C GLU A 127 3.63 5.05 -20.89
N TYR A 128 3.12 4.21 -19.99
CA TYR A 128 2.50 4.66 -18.75
C TYR A 128 3.50 5.41 -17.83
N ILE A 129 4.70 4.87 -17.64
CA ILE A 129 5.77 5.53 -16.88
C ILE A 129 6.17 6.86 -17.52
N SER A 130 6.26 6.92 -18.86
CA SER A 130 6.57 8.16 -19.58
C SER A 130 5.53 9.24 -19.33
N ALA A 131 4.24 8.87 -19.31
CA ALA A 131 3.14 9.78 -18.97
C ALA A 131 3.22 10.29 -17.52
N ILE A 132 3.53 9.41 -16.56
CA ILE A 132 3.72 9.76 -15.14
C ILE A 132 4.90 10.70 -14.91
N LEU A 133 5.96 10.55 -15.70
CA LEU A 133 7.16 11.39 -15.61
C LEU A 133 7.06 12.67 -16.45
N GLU A 134 6.00 12.82 -17.25
CA GLU A 134 5.87 13.88 -18.25
C GLU A 134 7.11 13.97 -19.15
N ARG A 135 7.73 12.82 -19.43
CA ARG A 135 9.01 12.70 -20.15
C ARG A 135 9.02 11.42 -20.99
N LYS A 136 9.39 11.54 -22.26
CA LYS A 136 9.57 10.40 -23.15
C LYS A 136 10.73 9.51 -22.69
N ILE A 137 10.48 8.21 -22.52
CA ILE A 137 11.52 7.20 -22.32
C ILE A 137 11.77 6.49 -23.66
N GLU A 138 13.03 6.43 -24.07
CA GLU A 138 13.45 5.63 -25.23
C GLU A 138 14.29 4.45 -24.75
N LEU A 139 13.87 3.24 -25.09
CA LEU A 139 14.68 2.05 -24.83
C LEU A 139 15.74 1.89 -25.91
N THR A 140 16.94 1.58 -25.47
CA THR A 140 18.02 1.10 -26.33
C THR A 140 18.30 -0.36 -25.98
N ASN A 141 19.03 -1.07 -26.84
CA ASN A 141 19.45 -2.46 -26.57
C ASN A 141 20.29 -2.60 -25.29
N ASN A 142 20.80 -1.50 -24.73
CA ASN A 142 21.61 -1.48 -23.53
C ASN A 142 20.82 -1.10 -22.26
N THR A 143 19.55 -0.68 -22.41
CA THR A 143 18.73 -0.24 -21.28
C THR A 143 18.31 -1.45 -20.46
N ASN A 144 18.59 -1.42 -19.15
CA ASN A 144 18.22 -2.50 -18.23
C ASN A 144 17.22 -2.02 -17.15
N PRO A 145 16.53 -2.94 -16.43
CA PRO A 145 15.56 -2.57 -15.41
C PRO A 145 16.08 -1.61 -14.31
N LYS A 146 17.38 -1.65 -13.99
CA LYS A 146 17.97 -0.75 -12.99
C LYS A 146 18.02 0.69 -13.48
N ASP A 147 18.16 0.91 -14.78
CA ASP A 147 18.18 2.26 -15.35
C ASP A 147 16.80 2.92 -15.22
N ILE A 148 15.73 2.15 -15.39
CA ILE A 148 14.35 2.60 -15.15
C ILE A 148 14.14 2.90 -13.67
N SER A 149 14.62 2.03 -12.77
CA SER A 149 14.52 2.27 -11.31
C SER A 149 15.17 3.59 -10.89
N LYS A 150 16.33 3.95 -11.48
CA LYS A 150 17.04 5.21 -11.20
C LYS A 150 16.29 6.46 -11.70
N LEU A 151 15.42 6.32 -12.71
CA LEU A 151 14.57 7.43 -13.17
C LEU A 151 13.39 7.67 -12.23
N LEU A 152 12.96 6.63 -11.52
CA LEU A 152 11.78 6.66 -10.65
C LEU A 152 12.11 6.95 -9.19
N MET A 153 13.38 6.81 -8.78
CA MET A 153 13.84 6.97 -7.40
C MET A 153 14.87 8.08 -7.29
N THR A 154 14.94 8.71 -6.12
CA THR A 154 16.12 9.52 -5.78
C THR A 154 17.37 8.65 -5.66
N LYS A 155 18.56 9.27 -5.75
CA LYS A 155 19.83 8.55 -5.60
C LYS A 155 19.92 7.82 -4.25
N ASP A 156 19.50 8.45 -3.18
CA ASP A 156 19.57 7.88 -1.84
C ASP A 156 18.59 6.72 -1.66
N GLU A 157 17.36 6.86 -2.17
CA GLU A 157 16.39 5.76 -2.19
C GLU A 157 16.93 4.57 -2.99
N PHE A 158 17.47 4.82 -4.20
CA PHE A 158 18.03 3.75 -5.03
C PHE A 158 19.19 3.04 -4.33
N ASN A 159 20.09 3.81 -3.72
CA ASN A 159 21.25 3.26 -3.01
C ASN A 159 20.81 2.41 -1.81
N PHE A 160 19.91 2.93 -0.98
CA PHE A 160 19.39 2.21 0.17
C PHE A 160 18.72 0.89 -0.24
N THR A 161 17.81 0.95 -1.21
CA THR A 161 17.07 -0.21 -1.70
C THR A 161 17.97 -1.24 -2.36
N SER A 162 18.95 -0.80 -3.15
CA SER A 162 19.97 -1.68 -3.74
C SER A 162 20.76 -2.39 -2.65
N ALA A 163 21.28 -1.64 -1.67
CA ALA A 163 22.08 -2.20 -0.60
C ALA A 163 21.29 -3.22 0.23
N TYR A 164 20.04 -2.87 0.57
CA TYR A 164 19.15 -3.75 1.30
C TYR A 164 18.83 -5.03 0.51
N TYR A 165 18.51 -4.92 -0.78
CA TYR A 165 18.28 -6.07 -1.67
C TYR A 165 19.46 -7.04 -1.68
N TYR A 166 20.67 -6.53 -1.95
CA TYR A 166 21.86 -7.36 -2.05
C TYR A 166 22.25 -7.96 -0.70
N SER A 167 22.04 -7.25 0.42
CA SER A 167 22.28 -7.77 1.76
C SER A 167 21.41 -9.00 2.05
N ILE A 168 20.11 -8.93 1.75
CA ILE A 168 19.20 -10.06 1.97
C ILE A 168 19.51 -11.22 1.02
N LYS A 169 19.73 -10.95 -0.29
CA LYS A 169 20.09 -12.01 -1.25
C LYS A 169 21.42 -12.70 -0.89
N LYS A 170 22.39 -11.95 -0.35
CA LYS A 170 23.62 -12.52 0.22
C LYS A 170 23.30 -13.45 1.38
N GLY A 171 22.48 -13.02 2.33
CA GLY A 171 22.06 -13.84 3.47
C GLY A 171 21.36 -15.14 3.04
N GLN A 172 20.43 -15.06 2.09
CA GLN A 172 19.74 -16.23 1.52
C GLN A 172 20.73 -17.23 0.90
N ALA A 173 21.67 -16.76 0.08
CA ALA A 173 22.68 -17.62 -0.53
C ALA A 173 23.63 -18.26 0.51
N GLN A 174 23.96 -17.54 1.59
CA GLN A 174 24.74 -18.08 2.70
C GLN A 174 23.98 -19.16 3.46
N GLU A 175 22.68 -18.95 3.71
CA GLU A 175 21.82 -19.93 4.38
C GLU A 175 21.64 -21.19 3.53
N GLU A 176 21.45 -21.05 2.21
CA GLU A 176 21.40 -22.19 1.28
C GLU A 176 22.71 -22.99 1.30
N LEU A 177 23.85 -22.31 1.26
CA LEU A 177 25.17 -22.96 1.33
C LEU A 177 25.37 -23.70 2.67
N GLN A 178 24.93 -23.09 3.78
CA GLN A 178 25.01 -23.71 5.10
C GLN A 178 24.10 -24.95 5.20
N LYS A 179 22.87 -24.88 4.68
CA LYS A 179 21.93 -26.00 4.63
C LYS A 179 22.49 -27.16 3.80
N LEU A 180 23.01 -26.86 2.61
CA LEU A 180 23.63 -27.87 1.74
C LEU A 180 24.82 -28.55 2.43
N SER A 181 25.72 -27.77 3.03
CA SER A 181 26.90 -28.30 3.72
C SER A 181 26.49 -29.18 4.91
N SER A 182 25.58 -28.69 5.75
CA SER A 182 25.08 -29.44 6.91
C SER A 182 24.38 -30.75 6.50
N PHE A 183 23.67 -30.76 5.36
CA PHE A 183 23.02 -31.96 4.84
C PHE A 183 24.03 -33.00 4.35
N ILE A 184 25.05 -32.57 3.62
CA ILE A 184 26.14 -33.44 3.14
C ILE A 184 26.85 -34.09 4.33
N ASP A 185 27.24 -33.28 5.32
CA ASP A 185 27.96 -33.75 6.51
C ASP A 185 27.10 -34.71 7.34
N LYS A 186 25.84 -34.35 7.61
CA LYS A 186 24.92 -35.17 8.42
C LYS A 186 24.67 -36.55 7.81
N HIS A 187 24.65 -36.65 6.49
CA HIS A 187 24.34 -37.88 5.76
C HIS A 187 25.58 -38.57 5.18
N ASN A 188 26.79 -38.08 5.47
CA ASN A 188 28.06 -38.58 4.92
C ASN A 188 28.02 -38.73 3.38
N ILE A 189 27.40 -37.76 2.69
CA ILE A 189 27.23 -37.82 1.24
C ILE A 189 28.59 -37.57 0.57
N PRO A 190 29.04 -38.43 -0.37
CA PRO A 190 30.26 -38.18 -1.11
C PRO A 190 30.15 -36.89 -1.94
N VAL A 191 31.13 -36.00 -1.80
CA VAL A 191 31.17 -34.73 -2.54
C VAL A 191 31.55 -34.99 -4.00
N THR A 192 30.53 -35.14 -4.85
CA THR A 192 30.68 -35.31 -6.30
C THR A 192 31.05 -34.00 -7.00
N GLU A 193 31.50 -34.07 -8.25
CA GLU A 193 31.78 -32.86 -9.06
C GLU A 193 30.53 -31.98 -9.26
N SER A 194 29.32 -32.56 -9.28
CA SER A 194 28.08 -31.77 -9.32
C SER A 194 27.92 -30.95 -8.04
N ILE A 195 28.12 -31.57 -6.87
CA ILE A 195 28.02 -30.88 -5.59
C ILE A 195 29.08 -29.76 -5.48
N LYS A 196 30.31 -30.01 -5.96
CA LYS A 196 31.36 -28.97 -6.02
C LYS A 196 30.99 -27.81 -6.93
N ARG A 197 30.27 -28.06 -8.03
CA ARG A 197 29.76 -27.00 -8.90
C ARG A 197 28.69 -26.19 -8.17
N ASP A 198 27.72 -26.84 -7.53
CA ASP A 198 26.63 -26.17 -6.82
C ASP A 198 27.17 -25.28 -5.68
N ILE A 199 28.15 -25.78 -4.92
CA ILE A 199 28.86 -25.01 -3.89
C ILE A 199 29.60 -23.80 -4.49
N ARG A 200 30.26 -23.97 -5.64
CA ARG A 200 30.94 -22.86 -6.33
C ARG A 200 29.94 -21.80 -6.78
N GLU A 201 28.83 -22.20 -7.40
CA GLU A 201 27.80 -21.28 -7.85
C GLU A 201 27.21 -20.47 -6.68
N LEU A 202 26.96 -21.09 -5.53
CA LEU A 202 26.51 -20.39 -4.33
C LEU A 202 27.56 -19.40 -3.81
N ASN A 203 28.84 -19.79 -3.76
CA ASN A 203 29.92 -18.89 -3.36
C ASN A 203 30.09 -17.71 -4.33
N ASP A 204 29.96 -17.94 -5.63
CA ASP A 204 30.03 -16.88 -6.64
C ASP A 204 28.85 -15.92 -6.53
N LYS A 205 27.63 -16.42 -6.24
CA LYS A 205 26.46 -15.58 -5.91
C LYS A 205 26.71 -14.72 -4.67
N ILE A 206 27.25 -15.31 -3.59
CA ILE A 206 27.58 -14.58 -2.35
C ILE A 206 28.56 -13.43 -2.65
N LYS A 207 29.65 -13.70 -3.37
CA LYS A 207 30.63 -12.69 -3.79
C LYS A 207 30.01 -11.61 -4.68
N HIS A 208 29.16 -12.02 -5.61
CA HIS A 208 28.45 -11.08 -6.47
C HIS A 208 27.60 -10.12 -5.66
N TYR A 209 26.75 -10.62 -4.76
CA TYR A 209 25.89 -9.77 -3.92
C TYR A 209 26.70 -8.90 -2.95
N GLU A 210 27.78 -9.43 -2.38
CA GLU A 210 28.69 -8.67 -1.54
C GLU A 210 29.33 -7.49 -2.29
N SER A 211 29.79 -7.71 -3.53
CA SER A 211 30.39 -6.66 -4.37
C SER A 211 29.39 -5.56 -4.78
N LYS A 212 28.08 -5.82 -4.65
CA LYS A 212 27.00 -4.90 -5.01
C LYS A 212 26.32 -4.25 -3.80
N SER A 213 26.59 -4.72 -2.59
CA SER A 213 26.12 -4.11 -1.35
C SER A 213 26.89 -2.82 -1.09
N ILE A 214 26.16 -1.69 -1.05
CA ILE A 214 26.75 -0.38 -0.68
C ILE A 214 27.10 -0.34 0.82
N ILE A 215 26.47 -1.21 1.64
CA ILE A 215 26.86 -1.47 3.03
C ILE A 215 28.10 -2.35 2.99
N GLY A 216 29.28 -1.73 2.81
CA GLY A 216 30.58 -2.42 2.80
C GLY A 216 31.63 -1.79 1.88
N THR A 217 31.25 -1.01 0.88
CA THR A 217 32.21 -0.27 0.04
C THR A 217 32.44 1.14 0.56
N ASN A 218 33.05 1.25 1.74
CA ASN A 218 33.84 2.44 2.06
C ASN A 218 35.23 2.22 1.45
N LYS A 219 35.44 2.76 0.24
CA LYS A 219 36.76 3.19 -0.20
C LYS A 219 36.82 4.70 -0.07
#